data_AF-A0A9N9DGV5-F1
#
_entry.id   AF-A0A9N9DGV5-F1
#
_cell.length_a   1.000
_cell.length_b   1.000
_cell.length_c   1.000
_cell.angle_alpha   90.00
_cell.angle_beta   90.00
_cell.angle_gamma   90.00
#
_symmetry.space_group_name_H-M   'P 1'
#
loop_
_entity.id
_entity.type
_entity.pdbx_description
1 polymer ?
#
loop_
_entity_poly.entity_id
_entity_poly.type
_entity_poly.pdbx_seq_one_letter_code
_entity_poly.pdbx_strand_id
1 'polypeptide(L)'
;MILFKLPGIAIIIRLIKKFADSLPSDNSSPTRLYSPYLLYPVVFDWTLRDFHEIYNNSYSTRSGLFVLPPPDSIKKISGKSQPIHRWRIYLKSHQSQKQSYISLFLEANKTKFEQTHGLQARTTKWKFEMFRIIDAKNIKKCAEKVAEHEFQLSSRNPNWGWSEFCELNVIFPNGIISEKTDLLIRIHFLDPLDNTPVIHPMSLLSQSLEDYFNNEAFSDITFTFDCGSKLYASRLVLTLRSPFYKAMFTGRWIETTSSTIPVKDASFECFHAMFYFLYTSKLQESLSFNTLKGLYYEADMRDMVDLVKAVALRVAGMINSENFGDVFMMAYQTENIWLRSKVLNFIHSNFDSLRNCEGIKRIIATGNVTEISNMLEN
;
A
#
# COMPACT_ATOMS: atom_id res chain seq x y z
N MET A 1 -15.76 -28.08 19.62
CA MET A 1 -14.49 -27.46 20.03
C MET A 1 -13.39 -27.81 19.02
N ILE A 2 -13.47 -27.28 17.80
CA ILE A 2 -12.44 -27.47 16.77
C ILE A 2 -12.47 -26.21 15.89
N LEU A 3 -11.41 -25.39 15.95
CA LEU A 3 -10.86 -24.59 14.82
C LEU A 3 -9.68 -23.70 15.29
N PHE A 4 -8.68 -24.28 15.93
CA PHE A 4 -7.32 -23.69 16.00
C PHE A 4 -6.24 -24.76 15.84
N LYS A 5 -6.57 -25.84 15.14
CA LYS A 5 -5.57 -26.80 14.66
C LYS A 5 -5.88 -27.10 13.22
N LEU A 6 -4.91 -26.88 12.33
CA LEU A 6 -4.41 -27.84 11.34
C LEU A 6 -3.14 -27.25 10.66
N PRO A 7 -2.28 -28.09 10.07
CA PRO A 7 -0.82 -28.01 10.14
C PRO A 7 -0.24 -27.48 8.83
N GLY A 8 1.10 -27.45 8.76
CA GLY A 8 1.91 -26.89 7.67
C GLY A 8 1.33 -26.97 6.24
N ILE A 9 1.64 -25.91 5.49
CA ILE A 9 1.29 -25.52 4.11
C ILE A 9 0.88 -26.66 3.14
N ALA A 10 1.45 -27.86 3.25
CA ALA A 10 1.11 -29.03 2.42
C ALA A 10 -0.32 -29.59 2.61
N ILE A 11 -0.94 -29.44 3.80
CA ILE A 11 -2.30 -29.95 4.05
C ILE A 11 -3.38 -28.98 3.52
N ILE A 12 -3.11 -27.67 3.56
CA ILE A 12 -3.98 -26.62 3.00
C ILE A 12 -4.09 -26.80 1.48
N ILE A 13 -2.98 -27.10 0.79
CA ILE A 13 -3.00 -27.40 -0.66
C ILE A 13 -3.84 -28.65 -0.97
N ARG A 14 -3.77 -29.71 -0.13
CA ARG A 14 -4.61 -30.91 -0.31
C ARG A 14 -6.09 -30.67 -0.04
N LEU A 15 -6.43 -29.84 0.94
CA LEU A 15 -7.83 -29.49 1.25
C LEU A 15 -8.44 -28.59 0.17
N ILE A 16 -7.69 -27.63 -0.37
CA ILE A 16 -8.13 -26.79 -1.51
C ILE A 16 -8.36 -27.64 -2.76
N LYS A 17 -7.47 -28.61 -3.05
CA LYS A 17 -7.65 -29.54 -4.17
C LYS A 17 -8.90 -30.41 -4.00
N LYS A 18 -9.11 -30.97 -2.81
CA LYS A 18 -10.28 -31.82 -2.50
C LYS A 18 -11.60 -31.05 -2.52
N PHE A 19 -11.57 -29.75 -2.20
CA PHE A 19 -12.73 -28.85 -2.30
C PHE A 19 -13.04 -28.49 -3.76
N ALA A 20 -12.01 -28.26 -4.57
CA ALA A 20 -12.13 -28.00 -6.02
C ALA A 20 -12.71 -29.21 -6.79
N ASP A 21 -12.36 -30.44 -6.38
CA ASP A 21 -12.86 -31.68 -7.00
C ASP A 21 -14.32 -32.03 -6.61
N SER A 22 -14.91 -31.32 -5.64
CA SER A 22 -16.25 -31.59 -5.10
C SER A 22 -17.35 -30.63 -5.56
N LEU A 23 -16.99 -29.60 -6.33
CA LEU A 23 -17.93 -28.63 -6.89
C LEU A 23 -18.38 -29.07 -8.29
N PRO A 24 -19.67 -28.95 -8.64
CA PRO A 24 -20.14 -29.26 -9.98
C PRO A 24 -19.39 -28.40 -11.00
N SER A 25 -18.94 -29.03 -12.08
CA SER A 25 -18.12 -28.44 -13.13
C SER A 25 -18.85 -27.31 -13.85
N ASP A 26 -18.69 -26.09 -13.36
CA ASP A 26 -19.03 -24.89 -14.12
C ASP A 26 -17.71 -24.21 -14.54
N ASN A 27 -17.49 -24.18 -15.86
CA ASN A 27 -16.25 -23.75 -16.52
C ASN A 27 -16.07 -22.22 -16.47
N SER A 28 -16.05 -21.64 -15.27
CA SER A 28 -15.62 -20.26 -15.07
C SER A 28 -14.45 -20.23 -14.10
N SER A 29 -13.35 -19.63 -14.56
CA SER A 29 -12.11 -19.48 -13.80
C SER A 29 -12.39 -18.84 -12.43
N PRO A 30 -11.67 -19.20 -11.34
CA PRO A 30 -11.90 -18.61 -10.03
C PRO A 30 -11.43 -17.16 -10.04
N THR A 31 -12.36 -16.26 -10.36
CA THR A 31 -12.19 -14.82 -10.21
C THR A 31 -12.05 -14.55 -8.71
N ARG A 32 -10.85 -14.22 -8.25
CA ARG A 32 -10.64 -13.65 -6.91
C ARG A 32 -11.62 -12.48 -6.78
N LEU A 33 -12.63 -12.64 -5.93
CA LEU A 33 -13.61 -11.60 -5.62
C LEU A 33 -12.85 -10.47 -4.91
N TYR A 34 -12.51 -9.42 -5.66
CA TYR A 34 -11.99 -8.20 -5.08
C TYR A 34 -13.04 -7.62 -4.13
N SER A 35 -12.69 -7.51 -2.84
CA SER A 35 -13.52 -6.81 -1.86
C SER A 35 -13.77 -5.37 -2.34
N PRO A 36 -15.03 -4.89 -2.37
CA PRO A 36 -15.37 -3.55 -2.83
C PRO A 36 -14.97 -2.42 -1.86
N TYR A 37 -14.30 -2.73 -0.75
CA TYR A 37 -13.87 -1.78 0.28
C TYR A 37 -12.37 -1.53 0.26
N LEU A 38 -11.81 -1.33 -0.92
CA LEU A 38 -10.41 -0.94 -1.07
C LEU A 38 -10.22 0.44 -0.41
N LEU A 39 -9.58 0.46 0.76
CA LEU A 39 -9.16 1.68 1.44
C LEU A 39 -7.91 2.21 0.75
N TYR A 40 -8.08 2.81 -0.43
CA TYR A 40 -6.99 3.54 -1.06
C TYR A 40 -6.83 4.90 -0.36
N PRO A 41 -5.61 5.28 0.09
CA PRO A 41 -5.38 6.67 0.46
C PRO A 41 -5.62 7.52 -0.78
N VAL A 42 -6.42 8.58 -0.67
CA VAL A 42 -6.84 9.49 -1.76
C VAL A 42 -5.67 10.39 -2.24
N VAL A 43 -4.49 10.13 -1.68
CA VAL A 43 -3.30 10.95 -1.72
C VAL A 43 -2.11 10.07 -2.06
N PHE A 44 -1.29 10.51 -3.02
CA PHE A 44 0.00 9.88 -3.31
C PHE A 44 1.13 10.89 -3.11
N ASP A 45 2.15 10.46 -2.37
CA ASP A 45 3.32 11.26 -2.04
C ASP A 45 4.55 10.75 -2.79
N TRP A 46 5.22 11.65 -3.49
CA TRP A 46 6.46 11.41 -4.18
C TRP A 46 7.56 12.32 -3.64
N THR A 47 8.50 11.73 -2.92
CA THR A 47 9.68 12.45 -2.41
C THR A 47 10.83 12.33 -3.39
N LEU A 48 11.36 13.49 -3.80
CA LEU A 48 12.56 13.65 -4.61
C LEU A 48 13.68 14.07 -3.68
N ARG A 49 14.63 13.16 -3.43
CA ARG A 49 15.83 13.48 -2.67
C ARG A 49 16.88 14.10 -3.56
N ASP A 50 17.69 14.98 -2.99
CA ASP A 50 18.82 15.61 -3.66
C ASP A 50 18.42 16.30 -4.97
N PHE A 51 17.26 16.99 -4.97
CA PHE A 51 16.66 17.61 -6.14
C PHE A 51 17.59 18.55 -6.92
N HIS A 52 18.50 19.24 -6.22
CA HIS A 52 19.56 20.06 -6.84
C HIS A 52 20.38 19.30 -7.91
N GLU A 53 20.70 18.02 -7.69
CA GLU A 53 21.43 17.19 -8.66
C GLU A 53 20.58 16.85 -9.89
N ILE A 54 19.29 16.56 -9.65
CA ILE A 54 18.31 16.29 -10.72
C ILE A 54 18.14 17.53 -11.59
N TYR A 55 18.09 18.71 -10.95
CA TYR A 55 17.94 19.99 -11.63
C TYR A 55 19.18 20.34 -12.48
N ASN A 56 20.38 20.27 -11.89
CA ASN A 56 21.63 20.67 -12.55
C ASN A 56 21.93 19.86 -13.82
N ASN A 57 21.56 18.58 -13.82
CA ASN A 57 21.75 17.72 -14.98
C ASN A 57 20.62 17.85 -16.03
N SER A 58 19.68 18.79 -15.86
CA SER A 58 18.54 19.00 -16.76
C SER A 58 17.70 17.73 -17.00
N TYR A 59 17.65 16.84 -16.02
CA TYR A 59 16.95 15.58 -16.16
C TYR A 59 15.44 15.78 -15.99
N SER A 60 14.68 15.10 -16.86
CA SER A 60 13.28 14.84 -16.60
C SER A 60 13.17 13.54 -15.80
N THR A 61 12.32 13.54 -14.76
CA THR A 61 12.18 12.40 -13.86
C THR A 61 10.72 12.01 -13.72
N ARG A 62 10.49 10.74 -13.39
CA ARG A 62 9.16 10.13 -13.31
C ARG A 62 9.01 9.44 -11.97
N SER A 63 7.83 9.55 -11.37
CA SER A 63 7.48 8.73 -10.21
C SER A 63 7.32 7.26 -10.60
N GLY A 64 7.28 6.39 -9.59
CA GLY A 64 6.71 5.05 -9.75
C GLY A 64 5.26 5.12 -10.25
N LEU A 65 4.78 4.03 -10.85
CA LEU A 65 3.36 3.90 -11.15
C LEU A 65 2.57 3.76 -9.86
N PHE A 66 1.47 4.47 -9.76
CA PHE A 66 0.56 4.38 -8.63
C PHE A 66 -0.89 4.27 -9.10
N VAL A 67 -1.73 3.86 -8.17
CA VAL A 67 -3.16 3.63 -8.38
C VAL A 67 -3.88 4.46 -7.33
N LEU A 68 -4.81 5.30 -7.77
CA LEU A 68 -5.75 6.01 -6.91
C LEU A 68 -7.16 5.78 -7.47
N PRO A 69 -8.15 5.45 -6.63
CA PRO A 69 -9.49 5.13 -7.09
C PRO A 69 -10.14 6.38 -7.68
N PRO A 70 -10.96 6.23 -8.74
CA PRO A 70 -11.73 7.34 -9.25
C PRO A 70 -12.78 7.81 -8.22
N PRO A 71 -13.23 9.08 -8.29
CA PRO A 71 -14.30 9.63 -7.47
C PRO A 71 -15.59 8.82 -7.55
N ASP A 72 -16.29 8.74 -6.42
CA ASP A 72 -17.55 8.03 -6.26
C ASP A 72 -18.69 8.56 -7.17
N SER A 73 -18.62 9.81 -7.62
CA SER A 73 -19.59 10.40 -8.56
C SER A 73 -19.60 9.76 -9.96
N ILE A 74 -18.59 8.94 -10.30
CA ILE A 74 -18.54 8.12 -11.53
C ILE A 74 -19.29 6.76 -11.35
N LYS A 75 -20.01 6.57 -10.23
CA LYS A 75 -20.72 5.31 -9.87
C LYS A 75 -21.97 4.95 -10.67
N LYS A 76 -22.33 5.64 -11.75
CA LYS A 76 -23.53 5.28 -12.53
C LYS A 76 -23.27 5.09 -14.02
N ILE A 77 -22.48 4.08 -14.37
CA ILE A 77 -22.67 3.36 -15.63
C ILE A 77 -22.57 1.85 -15.36
N SER A 78 -23.74 1.19 -15.34
CA SER A 78 -23.94 -0.24 -15.66
C SER A 78 -23.35 -1.35 -14.78
N GLY A 79 -23.17 -1.16 -13.47
CA GLY A 79 -23.12 -2.29 -12.51
C GLY A 79 -21.97 -3.31 -12.70
N LYS A 80 -20.88 -2.94 -13.39
CA LYS A 80 -19.67 -3.77 -13.54
C LYS A 80 -18.52 -3.21 -12.71
N SER A 81 -17.65 -4.10 -12.21
CA SER A 81 -16.42 -3.79 -11.48
C SER A 81 -15.59 -2.71 -12.20
N GLN A 82 -15.25 -1.63 -11.48
CA GLN A 82 -14.57 -0.47 -12.04
C GLN A 82 -13.14 -0.79 -12.54
N PRO A 83 -12.66 -0.07 -13.58
CA PRO A 83 -11.24 -0.06 -13.93
C PRO A 83 -10.41 0.64 -12.85
N ILE A 84 -9.44 -0.08 -12.30
CA ILE A 84 -8.37 0.53 -11.53
C ILE A 84 -7.51 1.38 -12.47
N HIS A 85 -7.52 2.70 -12.33
CA HIS A 85 -6.70 3.60 -13.14
C HIS A 85 -5.25 3.65 -12.64
N ARG A 86 -4.30 3.77 -13.58
CA ARG A 86 -2.86 3.87 -13.28
C ARG A 86 -2.33 5.23 -13.68
N TRP A 87 -1.58 5.83 -12.77
CA TRP A 87 -1.06 7.17 -12.89
C TRP A 87 0.44 7.19 -12.63
N ARG A 88 1.08 8.24 -13.12
CA ARG A 88 2.49 8.56 -12.89
C ARG A 88 2.65 10.08 -12.90
N ILE A 89 3.52 10.60 -12.05
CA ILE A 89 3.91 12.01 -12.08
C ILE A 89 5.17 12.13 -12.93
N TYR A 90 5.19 13.14 -13.80
CA TYR A 90 6.32 13.49 -14.63
C TYR A 90 6.78 14.92 -14.29
N LEU A 91 8.03 15.06 -13.87
CA LEU A 91 8.65 16.33 -13.56
C LEU A 91 9.73 16.64 -14.61
N LYS A 92 9.73 17.88 -15.10
CA LYS A 92 10.77 18.39 -16.00
C LYS A 92 11.28 19.71 -15.45
N SER A 93 12.60 19.84 -15.29
CA SER A 93 13.23 21.14 -15.09
C SER A 93 13.41 21.81 -16.45
N HIS A 94 13.08 23.10 -16.53
CA HIS A 94 13.37 23.90 -17.72
C HIS A 94 14.22 25.10 -17.31
N GLN A 95 15.31 25.31 -18.06
CA GLN A 95 16.15 26.51 -17.96
C GLN A 95 15.84 27.38 -19.17
N SER A 96 15.24 28.56 -18.94
CA SER A 96 15.06 29.60 -19.97
C SER A 96 15.86 30.83 -19.59
N GLN A 97 16.27 31.63 -20.57
CA GLN A 97 17.12 32.81 -20.39
C GLN A 97 16.46 33.94 -19.56
N LYS A 98 15.14 33.90 -19.32
CA LYS A 98 14.42 34.97 -18.61
C LYS A 98 13.81 34.55 -17.26
N GLN A 99 13.43 33.28 -17.08
CA GLN A 99 12.85 32.76 -15.83
C GLN A 99 13.01 31.23 -15.78
N SER A 100 13.25 30.69 -14.59
CA SER A 100 13.41 29.25 -14.35
C SER A 100 12.23 28.69 -13.57
N TYR A 101 11.55 27.71 -14.16
CA TYR A 101 10.39 27.03 -13.56
C TYR A 101 10.61 25.52 -13.55
N ILE A 102 9.92 24.86 -12.62
CA ILE A 102 9.68 23.42 -12.68
C ILE A 102 8.36 23.18 -13.39
N SER A 103 8.39 22.29 -14.37
CA SER A 103 7.20 21.75 -15.01
C SER A 103 6.75 20.45 -14.33
N LEU A 104 5.45 20.27 -14.13
CA LEU A 104 4.87 19.11 -13.47
C LEU A 104 3.63 18.63 -14.19
N PHE A 105 3.60 17.34 -14.52
CA PHE A 105 2.55 16.69 -15.29
C PHE A 105 2.06 15.41 -14.63
N LEU A 106 0.78 15.13 -14.79
CA LEU A 106 0.18 13.83 -14.52
C LEU A 106 0.14 13.03 -15.82
N GLU A 107 0.53 11.77 -15.79
CA GLU A 107 0.58 10.85 -16.92
C GLU A 107 -0.39 9.68 -16.69
N ALA A 108 -1.30 9.47 -17.63
CA ALA A 108 -2.31 8.42 -17.59
C ALA A 108 -1.80 7.12 -18.21
N ASN A 109 -1.39 6.14 -17.40
CA ASN A 109 -0.90 4.86 -17.93
C ASN A 109 -2.04 3.90 -18.24
N LYS A 110 -2.21 3.54 -19.52
CA LYS A 110 -3.29 2.66 -19.98
C LYS A 110 -3.23 1.28 -19.32
N THR A 111 -4.32 0.83 -18.72
CA THR A 111 -4.40 -0.46 -18.02
C THR A 111 -4.85 -1.60 -18.94
N LYS A 112 -4.62 -2.85 -18.52
CA LYS A 112 -5.09 -4.03 -19.28
C LYS A 112 -6.62 -4.04 -19.45
N PHE A 113 -7.36 -3.62 -18.43
CA PHE A 113 -8.81 -3.50 -18.50
C PHE A 113 -9.24 -2.49 -19.58
N GLU A 114 -8.61 -1.31 -19.60
CA GLU A 114 -8.89 -0.28 -20.60
C GLU A 114 -8.51 -0.73 -22.01
N GLN A 115 -7.49 -1.57 -22.15
CA GLN A 115 -7.13 -2.20 -23.42
C GLN A 115 -8.19 -3.21 -23.87
N THR A 116 -8.62 -4.12 -22.99
CA THR A 116 -9.57 -5.19 -23.36
C THR A 116 -10.99 -4.69 -23.61
N HIS A 117 -11.38 -3.57 -23.02
CA HIS A 117 -12.70 -2.95 -23.18
C HIS A 117 -12.70 -1.77 -24.18
N GLY A 118 -11.58 -1.53 -24.87
CA GLY A 118 -11.50 -0.49 -25.91
C GLY A 118 -11.68 0.95 -25.39
N LEU A 119 -11.37 1.22 -24.12
CA LEU A 119 -11.48 2.56 -23.54
C LEU A 119 -10.39 3.47 -24.11
N GLN A 120 -10.81 4.57 -24.74
CA GLN A 120 -9.93 5.49 -25.47
C GLN A 120 -9.55 6.73 -24.66
N ALA A 121 -10.34 7.09 -23.65
CA ALA A 121 -10.09 8.26 -22.82
C ALA A 121 -10.55 8.06 -21.37
N ARG A 122 -10.03 8.86 -20.45
CA ARG A 122 -10.57 9.01 -19.08
C ARG A 122 -10.41 10.44 -18.58
N THR A 123 -11.43 10.93 -17.90
CA THR A 123 -11.43 12.25 -17.27
C THR A 123 -11.10 12.13 -15.79
N THR A 124 -10.32 13.07 -15.28
CA THR A 124 -10.05 13.13 -13.86
C THR A 124 -9.76 14.55 -13.40
N LYS A 125 -10.02 14.80 -12.12
CA LYS A 125 -9.75 16.06 -11.43
C LYS A 125 -8.78 15.82 -10.29
N TRP A 126 -7.75 16.64 -10.21
CA TRP A 126 -6.69 16.47 -9.22
C TRP A 126 -6.07 17.78 -8.77
N LYS A 127 -5.45 17.74 -7.59
CA LYS A 127 -4.63 18.80 -7.02
C LYS A 127 -3.21 18.30 -6.85
N PHE A 128 -2.23 19.06 -7.34
CA PHE A 128 -0.84 18.91 -6.94
C PHE A 128 -0.49 19.92 -5.85
N GLU A 129 0.28 19.48 -4.87
CA GLU A 129 0.96 20.31 -3.89
C GLU A 129 2.45 19.95 -3.90
N MET A 130 3.31 20.96 -3.92
CA MET A 130 4.75 20.78 -3.83
C MET A 130 5.27 21.44 -2.56
N PHE A 131 6.14 20.74 -1.86
CA PHE A 131 6.77 21.19 -0.65
C PHE A 131 8.28 21.02 -0.72
N ARG A 132 9.01 21.95 -0.13
CA ARG A 132 10.43 21.82 0.19
C ARG A 132 10.58 21.24 1.59
N ILE A 133 11.34 20.16 1.71
CA ILE A 133 11.70 19.56 2.99
C ILE A 133 12.99 20.24 3.45
N ILE A 134 12.92 20.94 4.58
CA ILE A 134 14.09 21.58 5.20
C ILE A 134 14.67 20.61 6.25
N ASP A 135 13.79 20.05 7.09
CA ASP A 135 14.09 18.96 8.02
C ASP A 135 12.82 18.13 8.30
N ALA A 136 12.92 17.12 9.17
CA ALA A 136 11.83 16.20 9.48
C ALA A 136 10.58 16.88 10.11
N LYS A 137 10.72 18.10 10.65
CA LYS A 137 9.64 18.87 11.28
C LYS A 137 9.25 20.11 10.47
N ASN A 138 10.12 20.59 9.59
CA ASN A 138 9.94 21.80 8.79
C ASN A 138 9.79 21.46 7.31
N ILE A 139 8.53 21.44 6.85
CA ILE A 139 8.15 21.24 5.44
C ILE A 139 7.42 22.50 4.96
N LYS A 140 8.00 23.20 3.98
CA LYS A 140 7.46 24.47 3.47
C LYS A 140 6.74 24.25 2.14
N LYS A 141 5.48 24.69 2.03
CA LYS A 141 4.73 24.63 0.77
C LYS A 141 5.29 25.64 -0.25
N CYS A 142 5.59 25.15 -1.45
CA CYS A 142 6.15 25.95 -2.54
C CYS A 142 5.10 26.32 -3.60
N ALA A 143 4.21 25.38 -3.94
CA ALA A 143 3.19 25.61 -4.95
C ALA A 143 2.00 24.66 -4.76
N GLU A 144 0.84 25.08 -5.22
CA GLU A 144 -0.31 24.20 -5.45
C GLU A 144 -1.06 24.60 -6.71
N LYS A 145 -1.57 23.62 -7.46
CA LYS A 145 -2.48 23.85 -8.58
C LYS A 145 -3.49 22.71 -8.71
N VAL A 146 -4.68 23.04 -9.17
CA VAL A 146 -5.80 22.11 -9.40
C VAL A 146 -6.11 22.07 -10.89
N ALA A 147 -6.37 20.89 -11.43
CA ALA A 147 -6.77 20.70 -12.81
C ALA A 147 -7.84 19.62 -12.97
N GLU A 148 -8.55 19.72 -14.07
CA GLU A 148 -9.47 18.71 -14.58
C GLU A 148 -9.15 18.50 -16.06
N HIS A 149 -8.97 17.25 -16.48
CA HIS A 149 -8.57 16.95 -17.85
C HIS A 149 -9.03 15.57 -18.30
N GLU A 150 -9.35 15.46 -19.59
CA GLU A 150 -9.62 14.20 -20.28
C GLU A 150 -8.36 13.68 -20.98
N PHE A 151 -7.79 12.61 -20.43
CA PHE A 151 -6.60 11.97 -20.96
C PHE A 151 -6.94 11.02 -22.10
N GLN A 152 -6.46 11.32 -23.30
CA GLN A 152 -6.56 10.46 -24.47
C GLN A 152 -5.55 9.30 -24.39
N LEU A 153 -6.01 8.10 -24.04
CA LEU A 153 -5.19 6.90 -23.81
C LEU A 153 -4.59 6.30 -25.09
N SER A 154 -5.02 6.78 -26.26
CA SER A 154 -4.42 6.47 -27.57
C SER A 154 -3.16 7.29 -27.84
N SER A 155 -2.92 8.37 -27.09
CA SER A 155 -1.72 9.20 -27.24
C SER A 155 -0.45 8.44 -26.84
N ARG A 156 0.67 8.74 -27.52
CA ARG A 156 2.00 8.19 -27.20
C ARG A 156 2.46 8.58 -25.79
N ASN A 157 2.09 9.78 -25.35
CA ASN A 157 2.35 10.31 -24.01
C ASN A 157 1.08 11.03 -23.52
N PRO A 158 0.13 10.30 -22.93
CA PRO A 158 -1.11 10.88 -22.41
C PRO A 158 -0.81 11.58 -21.09
N ASN A 159 -0.16 12.74 -21.15
CA ASN A 159 0.13 13.56 -19.98
C ASN A 159 -0.48 14.96 -20.11
N TRP A 160 -0.74 15.56 -18.95
CA TRP A 160 -1.23 16.92 -18.85
C TRP A 160 -0.78 17.53 -17.53
N GLY A 161 -0.48 18.83 -17.56
CA GLY A 161 -0.02 19.55 -16.39
C GLY A 161 0.49 20.94 -16.75
N TRP A 162 1.36 21.46 -15.91
CA TRP A 162 1.84 22.83 -16.01
C TRP A 162 3.31 22.86 -16.41
N SER A 163 3.60 23.52 -17.53
CA SER A 163 4.97 23.85 -17.93
C SER A 163 5.65 24.80 -16.94
N GLU A 164 4.86 25.62 -16.25
CA GLU A 164 5.30 26.57 -15.22
C GLU A 164 4.53 26.27 -13.92
N PHE A 165 4.87 25.17 -13.25
CA PHE A 165 4.18 24.73 -12.03
C PHE A 165 4.65 25.52 -10.79
N CYS A 166 5.96 25.60 -10.59
CA CYS A 166 6.58 26.26 -9.45
C CYS A 166 7.83 27.04 -9.89
N GLU A 167 7.97 28.28 -9.41
CA GLU A 167 9.17 29.09 -9.64
C GLU A 167 10.36 28.53 -8.86
N LEU A 168 11.53 28.55 -9.49
CA LEU A 168 12.74 28.01 -8.88
C LEU A 168 13.19 28.81 -7.65
N ASN A 169 12.93 30.12 -7.62
CA ASN A 169 13.24 31.01 -6.48
C ASN A 169 12.45 30.63 -5.21
N VAL A 170 11.27 30.02 -5.32
CA VAL A 170 10.48 29.60 -4.15
C VAL A 170 11.13 28.38 -3.51
N ILE A 171 11.75 27.53 -4.32
CA ILE A 171 12.47 26.34 -3.88
C ILE A 171 13.85 26.72 -3.36
N PHE A 172 14.58 27.55 -4.11
CA PHE A 172 15.90 28.07 -3.78
C PHE A 172 15.83 29.58 -3.51
N PRO A 173 15.31 30.03 -2.36
CA PRO A 173 15.12 31.45 -2.03
C PRO A 173 16.43 32.24 -1.98
N ASN A 174 17.54 31.57 -1.65
CA ASN A 174 18.87 32.18 -1.61
C ASN A 174 19.53 32.25 -2.99
N GLY A 175 18.88 31.73 -4.04
CA GLY A 175 19.44 31.66 -5.40
C GLY A 175 20.55 30.61 -5.58
N ILE A 176 20.93 29.88 -4.52
CA ILE A 176 21.98 28.86 -4.56
C ILE A 176 21.35 27.52 -4.94
N ILE A 177 21.39 27.20 -6.23
CA ILE A 177 20.78 25.98 -6.79
C ILE A 177 21.54 24.70 -6.37
N SER A 178 22.82 24.81 -5.99
CA SER A 178 23.64 23.70 -5.50
C SER A 178 23.35 23.30 -4.05
N GLU A 179 22.45 24.00 -3.35
CA GLU A 179 22.08 23.65 -1.98
C GLU A 179 21.29 22.32 -1.95
N LYS A 180 21.70 21.39 -1.10
CA LYS A 180 20.99 20.12 -0.91
C LYS A 180 19.53 20.39 -0.55
N THR A 181 18.63 19.93 -1.41
CA THR A 181 17.20 20.22 -1.31
C THR A 181 16.40 18.99 -1.63
N ASP A 182 15.49 18.61 -0.73
CA ASP A 182 14.53 17.54 -0.96
C ASP A 182 13.15 18.15 -1.24
N LEU A 183 12.42 17.58 -2.20
CA LEU A 183 11.06 17.99 -2.54
C LEU A 183 10.07 16.87 -2.23
N LEU A 184 8.89 17.24 -1.74
CA LEU A 184 7.73 16.37 -1.63
C LEU A 184 6.65 16.87 -2.59
N ILE A 185 6.23 16.00 -3.50
CA ILE A 185 5.10 16.25 -4.41
C ILE A 185 3.96 15.36 -3.97
N ARG A 186 2.84 15.99 -3.61
CA ARG A 186 1.61 15.34 -3.16
C ARG A 186 0.52 15.53 -4.20
N ILE A 187 -0.12 14.45 -4.64
CA ILE A 187 -1.30 14.51 -5.51
C ILE A 187 -2.54 14.07 -4.74
N HIS A 188 -3.63 14.81 -4.92
CA HIS A 188 -4.97 14.48 -4.43
C HIS A 188 -5.91 14.34 -5.62
N PHE A 189 -6.72 13.29 -5.67
CA PHE A 189 -7.84 13.23 -6.61
C PHE A 189 -9.08 13.87 -5.96
N LEU A 190 -9.75 14.72 -6.73
CA LEU A 190 -10.90 15.51 -6.27
C LEU A 190 -12.19 14.96 -6.86
N ASP A 191 -13.31 15.09 -6.14
CA ASP A 191 -14.62 14.84 -6.72
C ASP A 191 -14.97 15.96 -7.72
N PRO A 192 -15.40 15.62 -8.96
CA PRO A 192 -15.85 16.59 -9.95
C PRO A 192 -16.93 17.55 -9.44
N LEU A 193 -17.80 17.10 -8.52
CA LEU A 193 -18.96 17.86 -8.07
C LEU A 193 -18.59 18.99 -7.09
N ASP A 194 -17.73 18.71 -6.10
CA ASP A 194 -17.56 19.62 -4.95
C ASP A 194 -16.11 20.11 -4.74
N ASN A 195 -15.15 19.77 -5.62
CA ASN A 195 -13.73 20.12 -5.50
C ASN A 195 -13.06 19.69 -4.18
N THR A 196 -13.74 18.90 -3.37
CA THR A 196 -13.23 18.31 -2.15
C THR A 196 -12.35 17.12 -2.51
N PRO A 197 -11.30 16.83 -1.71
CA PRO A 197 -10.67 15.51 -1.78
C PRO A 197 -11.77 14.47 -1.66
N VAL A 198 -11.72 13.40 -2.47
CA VAL A 198 -12.69 12.30 -2.34
C VAL A 198 -12.53 11.67 -0.97
N ILE A 199 -13.22 12.16 0.06
CA ILE A 199 -13.17 11.57 1.40
C ILE A 199 -13.96 10.28 1.32
N HIS A 200 -13.28 9.13 1.33
CA HIS A 200 -14.00 7.87 1.47
C HIS A 200 -14.76 7.92 2.80
N PRO A 201 -16.08 7.67 2.86
CA PRO A 201 -16.87 7.78 4.10
C PRO A 201 -16.29 6.96 5.26
N MET A 202 -15.61 5.87 4.92
CA MET A 202 -14.89 5.04 5.89
C MET A 202 -13.68 5.72 6.53
N SER A 203 -13.02 6.69 5.88
CA SER A 203 -11.89 7.43 6.45
C SER A 203 -12.33 8.39 7.56
N LEU A 204 -13.50 9.02 7.42
CA LEU A 204 -14.10 9.86 8.47
C LEU A 204 -14.55 8.99 9.65
N LEU A 205 -15.20 7.87 9.37
CA LEU A 205 -15.57 6.87 10.39
C LEU A 205 -14.32 6.33 11.11
N SER A 206 -13.24 6.04 10.40
CA SER A 206 -12.01 5.52 11.00
C SER A 206 -11.34 6.48 11.98
N GLN A 207 -11.36 7.79 11.71
CA GLN A 207 -10.83 8.79 12.66
C GLN A 207 -11.68 8.88 13.92
N SER A 208 -13.01 8.78 13.78
CA SER A 208 -13.93 8.79 14.94
C SER A 208 -13.93 7.49 15.74
N LEU A 209 -13.49 6.37 15.16
CA LEU A 209 -13.58 5.05 15.79
C LEU A 209 -12.37 4.72 16.69
N GLU A 210 -11.31 5.52 16.66
CA GLU A 210 -10.10 5.30 17.44
C GLU A 210 -10.38 5.25 18.96
N ASP A 211 -11.23 6.15 19.47
CA ASP A 211 -11.61 6.21 20.90
C ASP A 211 -12.44 5.00 21.37
N TYR A 212 -12.98 4.22 20.43
CA TYR A 212 -13.81 3.03 20.72
C TYR A 212 -13.01 1.73 20.61
N PHE A 213 -11.75 1.79 20.14
CA PHE A 213 -10.91 0.63 20.00
C PHE A 213 -10.54 0.04 21.37
N ASN A 214 -10.66 -1.29 21.50
CA ASN A 214 -10.37 -2.05 22.73
C ASN A 214 -11.06 -1.50 23.99
N ASN A 215 -12.25 -0.90 23.82
CA ASN A 215 -13.04 -0.36 24.91
C ASN A 215 -14.18 -1.32 25.25
N GLU A 216 -14.16 -1.89 26.46
CA GLU A 216 -15.14 -2.88 26.93
C GLU A 216 -16.58 -2.33 26.90
N ALA A 217 -16.79 -1.04 27.20
CA ALA A 217 -18.13 -0.44 27.27
C ALA A 217 -18.84 -0.38 25.90
N PHE A 218 -18.07 -0.39 24.80
CA PHE A 218 -18.59 -0.29 23.43
C PHE A 218 -18.38 -1.58 22.62
N SER A 219 -17.99 -2.66 23.29
CA SER A 219 -17.67 -3.94 22.67
C SER A 219 -18.74 -4.98 23.01
N ASP A 220 -19.15 -5.75 22.00
CA ASP A 220 -20.11 -6.84 22.13
C ASP A 220 -19.44 -8.23 22.00
N ILE A 221 -18.13 -8.25 21.77
CA ILE A 221 -17.33 -9.47 21.68
C ILE A 221 -15.93 -9.31 22.30
N THR A 222 -15.45 -10.37 22.94
CA THR A 222 -14.11 -10.43 23.56
C THR A 222 -13.29 -11.57 22.99
N PHE A 223 -12.02 -11.31 22.66
CA PHE A 223 -11.06 -12.35 22.27
C PHE A 223 -10.11 -12.63 23.44
N THR A 224 -9.99 -13.88 23.86
CA THR A 224 -9.12 -14.30 24.97
C THR A 224 -7.94 -15.10 24.45
N PHE A 225 -6.73 -14.68 24.80
CA PHE A 225 -5.48 -15.28 24.32
C PHE A 225 -4.89 -16.25 25.34
N ASP A 226 -4.05 -17.17 24.89
CA ASP A 226 -3.40 -18.16 25.77
C ASP A 226 -2.53 -17.50 26.86
N CYS A 227 -2.00 -16.29 26.60
CA CYS A 227 -1.27 -15.50 27.59
C CYS A 227 -2.16 -14.86 28.68
N GLY A 228 -3.48 -15.07 28.63
CA GLY A 228 -4.47 -14.50 29.56
C GLY A 228 -4.97 -13.11 29.16
N SER A 229 -4.34 -12.46 28.17
CA SER A 229 -4.78 -11.16 27.67
C SER A 229 -6.17 -11.23 27.01
N LYS A 230 -6.88 -10.10 27.08
CA LYS A 230 -8.20 -9.91 26.47
C LYS A 230 -8.16 -8.75 25.47
N LEU A 231 -8.85 -8.92 24.35
CA LEU A 231 -9.04 -7.88 23.34
C LEU A 231 -10.54 -7.67 23.12
N TYR A 232 -11.03 -6.49 23.42
CA TYR A 232 -12.43 -6.11 23.28
C TYR A 232 -12.70 -5.54 21.88
N ALA A 233 -13.80 -5.96 21.25
CA ALA A 233 -14.17 -5.47 19.92
C ALA A 233 -15.67 -5.41 19.69
N SER A 234 -16.05 -4.69 18.62
CA SER A 234 -17.39 -4.62 18.08
C SER A 234 -17.50 -5.53 16.85
N ARG A 235 -18.43 -6.50 16.88
CA ARG A 235 -18.75 -7.35 15.73
C ARG A 235 -19.12 -6.52 14.51
N LEU A 236 -19.84 -5.42 14.70
CA LEU A 236 -20.24 -4.52 13.61
C LEU A 236 -19.02 -3.95 12.89
N VAL A 237 -18.07 -3.40 13.63
CA VAL A 237 -16.83 -2.83 13.06
C VAL A 237 -16.04 -3.91 12.32
N LEU A 238 -15.80 -5.05 12.96
CA LEU A 238 -15.04 -6.16 12.36
C LEU A 238 -15.71 -6.70 11.08
N THR A 239 -17.03 -6.90 11.11
CA THR A 239 -17.85 -7.38 9.98
C THR A 239 -17.81 -6.40 8.81
N LEU A 240 -17.92 -5.10 9.09
CA LEU A 240 -17.91 -4.05 8.07
C LEU A 240 -16.55 -3.95 7.37
N ARG A 241 -15.47 -4.25 8.09
CA ARG A 241 -14.08 -4.01 7.67
C ARG A 241 -13.37 -5.28 7.16
N SER A 242 -13.94 -6.46 7.38
CA SER A 242 -13.32 -7.73 7.01
C SER A 242 -14.37 -8.77 6.59
N PRO A 243 -14.33 -9.25 5.34
CA PRO A 243 -15.15 -10.37 4.88
C PRO A 243 -14.95 -11.64 5.71
N PHE A 244 -13.74 -11.88 6.22
CA PHE A 244 -13.43 -12.98 7.12
C PHE A 244 -14.27 -12.91 8.40
N TYR A 245 -14.24 -11.77 9.10
CA TYR A 245 -15.03 -11.60 10.32
C TYR A 245 -16.54 -11.57 10.06
N LYS A 246 -16.97 -11.04 8.91
CA LYS A 246 -18.35 -11.17 8.48
C LYS A 246 -18.76 -12.63 8.38
N ALA A 247 -18.00 -13.46 7.67
CA ALA A 247 -18.29 -14.88 7.53
C ALA A 247 -18.27 -15.61 8.88
N MET A 248 -17.33 -15.25 9.76
CA MET A 248 -17.22 -15.79 11.11
C MET A 248 -18.47 -15.51 11.95
N PHE A 249 -19.01 -14.29 11.90
CA PHE A 249 -20.16 -13.88 12.73
C PHE A 249 -21.53 -14.12 12.10
N THR A 250 -21.63 -14.29 10.78
CA THR A 250 -22.91 -14.57 10.11
C THR A 250 -23.07 -16.05 9.72
N GLY A 251 -22.04 -16.87 9.94
CA GLY A 251 -22.07 -18.29 9.65
C GLY A 251 -22.93 -19.10 10.64
N ARG A 252 -22.91 -20.43 10.51
CA ARG A 252 -23.57 -21.36 11.44
C ARG A 252 -22.61 -21.93 12.49
N TRP A 253 -21.61 -21.17 12.89
CA TRP A 253 -20.55 -21.61 13.79
C TRP A 253 -20.86 -21.19 15.24
N ILE A 254 -20.17 -21.77 16.22
CA ILE A 254 -20.43 -21.46 17.64
C ILE A 254 -20.01 -20.02 17.97
N GLU A 255 -19.07 -19.48 17.21
CA GLU A 255 -18.59 -18.11 17.24
C GLU A 255 -19.69 -17.10 16.87
N THR A 256 -20.73 -17.53 16.14
CA THR A 256 -21.90 -16.69 15.81
C THR A 256 -22.68 -16.28 17.05
N THR A 257 -22.77 -17.15 18.06
CA THR A 257 -23.57 -16.90 19.28
C THR A 257 -22.71 -16.64 20.52
N SER A 258 -21.40 -16.92 20.46
CA SER A 258 -20.49 -16.70 21.60
C SER A 258 -20.10 -15.24 21.76
N SER A 259 -20.19 -14.71 22.99
CA SER A 259 -19.65 -13.39 23.38
C SER A 259 -18.13 -13.39 23.60
N THR A 260 -17.52 -14.58 23.68
CA THR A 260 -16.06 -14.74 23.89
C THR A 260 -15.46 -15.73 22.89
N ILE A 261 -14.35 -15.36 22.26
CA ILE A 261 -13.62 -16.20 21.30
C ILE A 261 -12.24 -16.51 21.85
N PRO A 262 -11.92 -17.77 22.17
CA PRO A 262 -10.57 -18.15 22.50
C PRO A 262 -9.69 -18.14 21.25
N VAL A 263 -8.59 -17.39 21.31
CA VAL A 263 -7.55 -17.35 20.28
C VAL A 263 -6.36 -18.13 20.79
N LYS A 264 -6.01 -19.21 20.08
CA LYS A 264 -4.90 -20.09 20.45
C LYS A 264 -3.72 -19.93 19.52
N ASP A 265 -2.52 -20.13 20.05
CA ASP A 265 -1.26 -20.16 19.29
C ASP A 265 -1.00 -18.88 18.45
N ALA A 266 -1.53 -17.74 18.89
CA ALA A 266 -1.36 -16.46 18.21
C ALA A 266 -0.98 -15.33 19.17
N SER A 267 -0.20 -14.36 18.66
CA SER A 267 0.27 -13.21 19.44
C SER A 267 -0.86 -12.20 19.67
N PHE A 268 -1.04 -11.81 20.93
CA PHE A 268 -1.93 -10.73 21.33
C PHE A 268 -1.56 -9.43 20.61
N GLU A 269 -0.27 -9.10 20.52
CA GLU A 269 0.24 -7.88 19.89
C GLU A 269 -0.13 -7.81 18.40
N CYS A 270 -0.08 -8.95 17.70
CA CYS A 270 -0.49 -9.03 16.29
C CYS A 270 -1.99 -8.76 16.15
N PHE A 271 -2.82 -9.39 16.97
CA PHE A 271 -4.27 -9.16 16.93
C PHE A 271 -4.66 -7.75 17.36
N HIS A 272 -3.99 -7.20 18.37
CA HIS A 272 -4.19 -5.83 18.81
C HIS A 272 -3.90 -4.85 17.67
N ALA A 273 -2.77 -5.01 16.98
CA ALA A 273 -2.41 -4.18 15.81
C ALA A 273 -3.38 -4.38 14.63
N MET A 274 -3.82 -5.62 14.39
CA MET A 274 -4.80 -5.93 13.36
C MET A 274 -6.15 -5.26 13.63
N PHE A 275 -6.65 -5.32 14.87
CA PHE A 275 -7.92 -4.70 15.22
C PHE A 275 -7.80 -3.19 15.23
N TYR A 276 -6.69 -2.66 15.73
CA TYR A 276 -6.42 -1.23 15.64
C TYR A 276 -6.50 -0.75 14.18
N PHE A 277 -5.92 -1.50 13.23
CA PHE A 277 -6.04 -1.20 11.81
C PHE A 277 -7.49 -1.28 11.30
N LEU A 278 -8.29 -2.27 11.75
CA LEU A 278 -9.69 -2.37 11.35
C LEU A 278 -10.52 -1.18 11.86
N TYR A 279 -10.21 -0.62 13.03
CA TYR A 279 -10.88 0.58 13.55
C TYR A 279 -10.41 1.86 12.86
N THR A 280 -9.10 2.02 12.70
CA THR A 280 -8.50 3.33 12.37
C THR A 280 -7.98 3.45 10.93
N SER A 281 -7.84 2.32 10.23
CA SER A 281 -7.13 2.21 8.95
C SER A 281 -5.66 2.65 9.03
N LYS A 282 -5.08 2.68 10.24
CA LYS A 282 -3.67 3.04 10.51
C LYS A 282 -2.93 1.86 11.11
N LEU A 283 -1.62 1.80 10.89
CA LEU A 283 -0.73 0.94 11.66
C LEU A 283 -0.19 1.71 12.86
N GLN A 284 -0.11 1.07 14.02
CA GLN A 284 0.56 1.63 15.18
C GLN A 284 2.03 1.95 14.82
N GLU A 285 2.55 3.07 15.34
CA GLU A 285 3.89 3.55 14.98
C GLU A 285 4.99 2.67 15.59
N SER A 286 4.84 2.28 16.85
CA SER A 286 5.84 1.57 17.66
C SER A 286 5.88 0.05 17.46
N LEU A 287 5.41 -0.47 16.31
CA LEU A 287 5.42 -1.92 16.07
C LEU A 287 6.83 -2.42 15.73
N SER A 288 7.28 -3.43 16.46
CA SER A 288 8.55 -4.10 16.19
C SER A 288 8.53 -4.86 14.85
N PHE A 289 9.71 -5.13 14.29
CA PHE A 289 9.82 -5.96 13.09
C PHE A 289 9.18 -7.34 13.27
N ASN A 290 9.40 -8.00 14.42
CA ASN A 290 8.83 -9.32 14.71
C ASN A 290 7.30 -9.28 14.79
N THR A 291 6.73 -8.23 15.40
CA THR A 291 5.28 -8.02 15.45
C THR A 291 4.71 -7.78 14.05
N LEU A 292 5.37 -6.96 13.22
CA LEU A 292 4.96 -6.72 11.84
C LEU A 292 5.03 -8.00 10.98
N LYS A 293 6.07 -8.80 11.15
CA LYS A 293 6.21 -10.11 10.48
C LYS A 293 5.04 -11.03 10.85
N GLY A 294 4.74 -11.18 12.14
CA GLY A 294 3.59 -11.95 12.62
C GLY A 294 2.25 -11.41 12.08
N LEU A 295 2.06 -10.09 12.19
CA LEU A 295 0.87 -9.39 11.71
C LEU A 295 0.63 -9.60 10.22
N TYR A 296 1.68 -9.63 9.40
CA TYR A 296 1.56 -9.92 7.97
C TYR A 296 0.93 -11.29 7.74
N TYR A 297 1.44 -12.33 8.39
CA TYR A 297 0.92 -13.69 8.22
C TYR A 297 -0.52 -13.80 8.74
N GLU A 298 -0.84 -13.19 9.89
CA GLU A 298 -2.22 -13.17 10.41
C GLU A 298 -3.19 -12.45 9.46
N ALA A 299 -2.74 -11.33 8.86
CA ALA A 299 -3.52 -10.57 7.90
C ALA A 299 -3.74 -11.34 6.60
N ASP A 300 -2.70 -11.98 6.07
CA ASP A 300 -2.75 -12.80 4.86
C ASP A 300 -3.67 -14.01 5.05
N MET A 301 -3.55 -14.71 6.19
CA MET A 301 -4.45 -15.83 6.54
C MET A 301 -5.92 -15.44 6.62
N ARG A 302 -6.23 -14.16 6.89
CA ARG A 302 -7.60 -13.63 6.99
C ARG A 302 -8.01 -12.81 5.78
N ASP A 303 -7.26 -12.91 4.68
CA ASP A 303 -7.51 -12.21 3.41
C ASP A 303 -7.65 -10.68 3.58
N MET A 304 -6.87 -10.10 4.49
CA MET A 304 -6.83 -8.66 4.76
C MET A 304 -5.81 -7.96 3.88
N VAL A 305 -6.10 -7.92 2.58
CA VAL A 305 -5.19 -7.44 1.53
C VAL A 305 -4.59 -6.04 1.81
N ASP A 306 -5.38 -5.11 2.34
CA ASP A 306 -4.90 -3.74 2.59
C ASP A 306 -3.97 -3.66 3.81
N LEU A 307 -4.22 -4.46 4.84
CA LEU A 307 -3.31 -4.59 5.97
C LEU A 307 -2.00 -5.26 5.54
N VAL A 308 -2.07 -6.31 4.72
CA VAL A 308 -0.90 -6.98 4.12
C VAL A 308 -0.01 -5.96 3.38
N LYS A 309 -0.62 -5.10 2.53
CA LYS A 309 0.12 -4.03 1.83
C LYS A 309 0.72 -3.02 2.80
N ALA A 310 -0.03 -2.53 3.78
CA ALA A 310 0.45 -1.55 4.75
C ALA A 310 1.64 -2.08 5.55
N VAL A 311 1.58 -3.35 5.98
CA VAL A 311 2.66 -4.02 6.69
C VAL A 311 3.87 -4.22 5.77
N ALA A 312 3.66 -4.66 4.53
CA ALA A 312 4.76 -4.81 3.55
C ALA A 312 5.52 -3.49 3.34
N LEU A 313 4.80 -2.37 3.20
CA LEU A 313 5.39 -1.04 3.06
C LEU A 313 6.22 -0.66 4.29
N ARG A 314 5.70 -0.87 5.51
CA ARG A 314 6.42 -0.60 6.75
C ARG A 314 7.66 -1.47 6.88
N VAL A 315 7.54 -2.77 6.64
CA VAL A 315 8.65 -3.73 6.69
C VAL A 315 9.75 -3.35 5.69
N ALA A 316 9.39 -2.97 4.47
CA ALA A 316 10.36 -2.53 3.48
C ALA A 316 11.15 -1.28 3.91
N GLY A 317 10.53 -0.37 4.67
CA GLY A 317 11.19 0.79 5.25
C GLY A 317 12.10 0.47 6.45
N MET A 318 12.03 -0.74 6.99
CA MET A 318 12.82 -1.18 8.14
C MET A 318 13.99 -2.10 7.75
N ILE A 319 14.19 -2.38 6.46
CA ILE A 319 15.24 -3.30 6.01
C ILE A 319 16.62 -2.77 6.41
N ASN A 320 17.41 -3.60 7.08
CA ASN A 320 18.78 -3.31 7.52
C ASN A 320 19.63 -4.59 7.52
N SER A 321 20.91 -4.47 7.91
CA SER A 321 21.88 -5.58 7.95
C SER A 321 21.52 -6.71 8.92
N GLU A 322 20.65 -6.46 9.90
CA GLU A 322 20.26 -7.46 10.89
C GLU A 322 19.03 -8.26 10.43
N ASN A 323 18.07 -7.61 9.76
CA ASN A 323 16.77 -8.20 9.43
C ASN A 323 16.56 -8.57 7.95
N PHE A 324 17.44 -8.17 7.03
CA PHE A 324 17.23 -8.43 5.59
C PHE A 324 17.03 -9.91 5.27
N GLY A 325 17.69 -10.82 5.99
CA GLY A 325 17.53 -12.26 5.80
C GLY A 325 16.12 -12.73 6.13
N ASP A 326 15.54 -12.22 7.22
CA ASP A 326 14.17 -12.52 7.61
C ASP A 326 13.15 -11.92 6.63
N VAL A 327 13.40 -10.71 6.15
CA VAL A 327 12.57 -10.05 5.12
C VAL A 327 12.62 -10.83 3.81
N PHE A 328 13.80 -11.33 3.43
CA PHE A 328 13.98 -12.17 2.25
C PHE A 328 13.12 -13.42 2.36
N MET A 329 13.25 -14.18 3.46
CA MET A 329 12.46 -15.40 3.68
C MET A 329 10.97 -15.11 3.63
N MET A 330 10.53 -14.05 4.31
CA MET A 330 9.14 -13.61 4.32
C MET A 330 8.64 -13.30 2.91
N ALA A 331 9.39 -12.54 2.12
CA ALA A 331 8.99 -12.16 0.76
C ALA A 331 8.91 -13.37 -0.19
N TYR A 332 9.78 -14.37 -0.01
CA TYR A 332 9.75 -15.59 -0.82
C TYR A 332 8.61 -16.53 -0.41
N GLN A 333 8.39 -16.75 0.90
CA GLN A 333 7.32 -17.60 1.40
C GLN A 333 5.91 -17.08 1.06
N THR A 334 5.75 -15.76 1.01
CA THR A 334 4.45 -15.11 0.78
C THR A 334 4.22 -14.72 -0.68
N GLU A 335 5.17 -15.06 -1.57
CA GLU A 335 5.14 -14.68 -2.99
C GLU A 335 4.96 -13.17 -3.25
N ASN A 336 5.38 -12.32 -2.29
CA ASN A 336 5.26 -10.88 -2.40
C ASN A 336 6.37 -10.30 -3.31
N ILE A 337 6.10 -10.24 -4.61
CA ILE A 337 7.04 -9.79 -5.66
C ILE A 337 7.61 -8.39 -5.37
N TRP A 338 6.80 -7.48 -4.83
CA TRP A 338 7.25 -6.13 -4.52
C TRP A 338 8.25 -6.12 -3.37
N LEU A 339 7.95 -6.83 -2.27
CA LEU A 339 8.85 -6.93 -1.13
C LEU A 339 10.14 -7.68 -1.50
N ARG A 340 10.04 -8.71 -2.37
CA ARG A 340 11.20 -9.41 -2.95
C ARG A 340 12.13 -8.43 -3.68
N SER A 341 11.58 -7.61 -4.57
CA SER A 341 12.38 -6.59 -5.27
C SER A 341 13.04 -5.61 -4.29
N LYS A 342 12.34 -5.18 -3.23
CA LYS A 342 12.91 -4.26 -2.24
C LYS A 342 14.08 -4.86 -1.46
N VAL A 343 13.94 -6.09 -0.97
CA VAL A 343 15.02 -6.75 -0.23
C VAL A 343 16.20 -7.13 -1.13
N LEU A 344 15.95 -7.55 -2.38
CA LEU A 344 17.01 -7.81 -3.35
C LEU A 344 17.79 -6.53 -3.66
N ASN A 345 17.13 -5.39 -3.89
CA ASN A 345 17.83 -4.13 -4.13
C ASN A 345 18.69 -3.71 -2.93
N PHE A 346 18.21 -3.93 -1.71
CA PHE A 346 19.00 -3.69 -0.50
C PHE A 346 20.25 -4.58 -0.45
N ILE A 347 20.11 -5.88 -0.75
CA ILE A 347 21.23 -6.83 -0.80
C ILE A 347 22.25 -6.38 -1.83
N HIS A 348 21.83 -6.10 -3.07
CA HIS A 348 22.73 -5.65 -4.14
C HIS A 348 23.50 -4.39 -3.74
N SER A 349 22.80 -3.40 -3.16
CA SER A 349 23.40 -2.10 -2.81
C SER A 349 24.40 -2.20 -1.64
N ASN A 350 24.38 -3.28 -0.86
CA ASN A 350 25.20 -3.45 0.34
C ASN A 350 26.02 -4.76 0.30
N PHE A 351 26.15 -5.39 -0.87
CA PHE A 351 26.60 -6.78 -0.99
C PHE A 351 27.97 -7.04 -0.37
N ASP A 352 28.95 -6.16 -0.61
CA ASP A 352 30.32 -6.28 -0.08
C ASP A 352 30.35 -6.38 1.45
N SER A 353 29.45 -5.65 2.13
CA SER A 353 29.34 -5.66 3.58
C SER A 353 28.55 -6.87 4.11
N LEU A 354 27.63 -7.41 3.31
CA LEU A 354 26.70 -8.46 3.70
C LEU A 354 27.18 -9.87 3.35
N ARG A 355 28.13 -10.03 2.42
CA ARG A 355 28.57 -11.34 1.87
C ARG A 355 28.92 -12.39 2.93
N ASN A 356 29.40 -11.96 4.09
CA ASN A 356 29.79 -12.85 5.19
C ASN A 356 28.76 -12.91 6.34
N CYS A 357 27.69 -12.11 6.28
CA CYS A 357 26.65 -12.07 7.31
C CYS A 357 25.84 -13.37 7.34
N GLU A 358 25.33 -13.73 8.52
CA GLU A 358 24.48 -14.91 8.69
C GLU A 358 23.22 -14.87 7.82
N GLY A 359 22.69 -13.68 7.53
CA GLY A 359 21.57 -13.52 6.61
C GLY A 359 21.84 -14.12 5.23
N ILE A 360 22.98 -13.83 4.61
CA ILE A 360 23.36 -14.39 3.29
C ILE A 360 23.57 -15.90 3.39
N LYS A 361 24.26 -16.39 4.42
CA LYS A 361 24.45 -17.83 4.64
C LYS A 361 23.12 -18.59 4.76
N ARG A 362 22.17 -18.04 5.54
CA ARG A 362 20.82 -18.59 5.68
C ARG A 362 20.08 -18.62 4.36
N ILE A 363 20.17 -17.55 3.56
CA ILE A 363 19.51 -17.49 2.25
C ILE A 363 20.09 -18.53 1.29
N ILE A 364 21.42 -18.66 1.19
CA ILE A 364 22.07 -19.67 0.32
C ILE A 364 21.64 -21.08 0.71
N ALA A 365 21.55 -21.38 2.01
CA ALA A 365 21.11 -22.68 2.50
C ALA A 365 19.68 -23.06 2.09
N THR A 366 18.84 -22.11 1.67
CA THR A 366 17.50 -22.40 1.15
C THR A 366 17.50 -22.96 -0.27
N GLY A 367 18.64 -22.93 -0.97
CA GLY A 367 18.85 -23.60 -2.27
C GLY A 367 18.06 -23.04 -3.45
N ASN A 368 17.40 -21.88 -3.29
CA ASN A 368 16.38 -21.41 -4.23
C ASN A 368 16.59 -19.95 -4.69
N VAL A 369 17.84 -19.52 -4.85
CA VAL A 369 18.14 -18.12 -5.18
C VAL A 369 19.29 -18.00 -6.20
N THR A 370 18.98 -18.29 -7.46
CA THR A 370 19.89 -18.08 -8.59
C THR A 370 20.42 -16.64 -8.64
N GLU A 371 19.60 -15.66 -8.27
CA GLU A 371 19.97 -14.23 -8.23
C GLU A 371 21.13 -13.94 -7.28
N ILE A 372 21.16 -14.55 -6.09
CA ILE A 372 22.22 -14.35 -5.09
C ILE A 372 23.45 -15.20 -5.41
N SER A 373 23.26 -16.42 -5.94
CA SER A 373 24.38 -17.23 -6.42
C SER A 373 25.16 -16.51 -7.51
N ASN A 374 24.47 -15.90 -8.48
CA ASN A 374 25.10 -15.12 -9.55
C ASN A 374 25.87 -13.89 -9.03
N MET A 375 25.46 -13.31 -7.88
CA MET A 375 26.18 -12.21 -7.24
C MET A 375 27.44 -12.66 -6.48
N LEU A 376 27.54 -13.93 -6.08
CA LEU A 376 28.71 -14.48 -5.38
C LEU A 376 29.80 -14.96 -6.35
N GLU A 377 29.43 -15.26 -7.60
CA GLU A 377 30.33 -15.76 -8.64
C GLU A 377 31.05 -14.64 -9.43
N ASN A 378 30.58 -13.38 -9.31
CA ASN A 378 31.20 -12.18 -9.87
C ASN A 378 31.82 -11.34 -8.75
#